data_AF-A0A1Q3IZB2-F1
#
_entry.id   AF-A0A1Q3IZB2-F1
#
_cell.length_a   1.000
_cell.length_b   1.000
_cell.length_c   1.000
_cell.angle_alpha   90.00
_cell.angle_beta   90.00
_cell.angle_gamma   90.00
#
_symmetry.space_group_name_H-M   'P 1'
#
loop_
_entity.id
_entity.type
_entity.pdbx_description
1 polymer ?
#
loop_
_entity_poly.entity_id
_entity_poly.type
_entity_poly.pdbx_seq_one_letter_code
_entity_poly.pdbx_strand_id
1 'polypeptide(L)' 'MTRRTKTLIAAIVIVFFWLPFYALFIMGLARHVLPGAPWYVALLFYAVAGSFWIVPIGLSLPWMYREPAKAEMKNRT' A
#
# COMPACT_ATOMS: atom_id res chain seq x y z
N MET A 1 7.47 -22.80 -2.08
CA MET A 1 8.19 -21.53 -1.84
C MET A 1 7.98 -21.12 -0.39
N THR A 2 9.05 -20.86 0.36
CA THR A 2 9.01 -20.63 1.81
C THR A 2 8.23 -19.35 2.17
N ARG A 3 7.46 -19.35 3.26
CA ARG A 3 6.60 -18.23 3.73
C ARG A 3 7.34 -16.87 3.79
N ARG A 4 8.62 -16.92 4.17
CA ARG A 4 9.52 -15.75 4.23
C ARG A 4 9.80 -15.15 2.86
N THR A 5 9.94 -16.00 1.83
CA THR A 5 10.20 -15.57 0.45
C THR A 5 8.99 -14.88 -0.17
N LYS A 6 7.77 -15.39 0.06
CA LYS A 6 6.52 -14.72 -0.37
C LYS A 6 6.38 -13.33 0.26
N THR A 7 6.67 -13.22 1.56
CA THR A 7 6.65 -11.93 2.28
C THR A 7 7.69 -10.95 1.73
N LEU A 8 8.91 -11.41 1.46
CA LEU A 8 9.97 -10.61 0.84
C LEU A 8 9.58 -10.12 -0.55
N ILE A 9 9.01 -10.99 -1.39
CA ILE A 9 8.56 -10.62 -2.74
C ILE A 9 7.42 -9.59 -2.65
N ALA A 10 6.45 -9.78 -1.76
CA ALA A 10 5.38 -8.80 -1.55
C ALA A 10 5.94 -7.42 -1.20
N ALA A 11 6.81 -7.39 -0.18
CA ALA A 11 7.43 -6.16 0.30
C ALA A 11 8.25 -5.48 -0.80
N ILE A 12 9.07 -6.24 -1.54
CA ILE A 12 9.89 -5.72 -2.64
C ILE A 12 9.00 -5.14 -3.74
N VAL A 13 7.95 -5.83 -4.17
CA VAL A 13 7.06 -5.33 -5.22
C VAL A 13 6.34 -4.05 -4.76
N ILE A 14 5.87 -3.98 -3.53
CA ILE A 14 5.21 -2.76 -3.01
C ILE A 14 6.20 -1.60 -2.93
N VAL A 15 7.39 -1.83 -2.39
CA VAL A 15 8.37 -0.74 -2.20
C VAL A 15 8.98 -0.30 -3.52
N PHE A 16 9.34 -1.23 -4.42
CA PHE A 16 10.03 -0.88 -5.67
C PHE A 16 9.10 -0.55 -6.83
N PHE A 17 7.90 -1.13 -6.91
CA PHE A 17 6.96 -0.79 -7.99
C PHE A 17 5.89 0.19 -7.52
N TRP A 18 5.22 -0.10 -6.39
CA TRP A 18 4.08 0.72 -5.97
C TRP A 18 4.50 2.09 -5.44
N LEU A 19 5.55 2.16 -4.60
CA LEU A 19 6.03 3.42 -4.01
C LEU A 19 6.36 4.49 -5.08
N PRO A 20 7.22 4.23 -6.09
CA PRO A 20 7.54 5.23 -7.09
C PRO A 20 6.35 5.55 -7.99
N PHE A 21 5.53 4.55 -8.35
CA PHE A 21 4.34 4.77 -9.16
C PHE A 21 3.33 5.68 -8.45
N TYR A 22 3.10 5.44 -7.16
CA TYR A 22 2.22 6.25 -6.32
C TYR A 22 2.77 7.66 -6.12
N ALA A 23 4.08 7.79 -5.84
CA ALA A 23 4.73 9.08 -5.67
C ALA A 23 4.60 9.94 -6.94
N LEU A 24 4.85 9.36 -8.12
CA LEU A 24 4.67 10.03 -9.40
C LEU A 24 3.22 10.43 -9.65
N PHE A 25 2.26 9.57 -9.29
CA PHE A 25 0.84 9.86 -9.44
C PHE A 25 0.40 11.05 -8.57
N ILE A 26 0.79 11.06 -7.28
CA ILE A 26 0.50 12.17 -6.37
C ILE A 26 1.21 13.46 -6.81
N MET A 27 2.45 13.36 -7.31
CA MET A 27 3.17 14.52 -7.83
C MET A 27 2.50 15.13 -9.07
N GLY A 28 1.98 14.29 -9.97
CA GLY A 28 1.20 14.71 -11.13
C GLY A 28 -0.13 15.37 -10.75
N LEU A 29 -0.86 14.77 -9.81
CA LEU A 29 -2.08 15.35 -9.23
C LEU A 29 -1.79 16.68 -8.53
N ALA A 30 -0.73 16.74 -7.74
CA ALA A 30 -0.34 17.94 -7.01
C ALA A 30 -0.05 19.09 -7.97
N ARG A 31 0.70 18.82 -9.05
CA ARG A 31 0.95 19.78 -10.14
C ARG A 31 -0.34 20.36 -10.74
N HIS A 32 -1.44 19.61 -10.76
CA HIS A 32 -2.68 20.05 -11.38
C HIS A 32 -3.63 20.74 -10.38
N VAL A 33 -3.59 20.32 -9.12
CA VAL A 33 -4.52 20.77 -8.07
C VAL A 33 -3.95 21.92 -7.23
N LEU A 34 -2.63 21.95 -6.99
CA LEU A 34 -1.99 22.98 -6.17
C LEU A 34 -1.70 24.34 -6.87
N PRO A 35 -1.64 24.49 -8.21
CA PRO A 35 -1.40 25.82 -8.80
C PRO A 35 -2.53 26.78 -8.43
N GLY A 36 -2.20 27.82 -7.66
CA GLY A 36 -3.19 28.81 -7.20
C GLY A 36 -4.09 28.36 -6.05
N ALA A 37 -3.85 27.17 -5.47
CA ALA A 37 -4.64 26.68 -4.34
C ALA A 37 -4.18 27.28 -3.00
N PRO A 38 -5.11 27.61 -2.09
CA PRO A 38 -4.78 28.06 -0.74
C PRO A 38 -4.16 26.92 0.10
N TRP A 39 -3.36 27.29 1.11
CA TRP A 39 -2.57 26.33 1.91
C TRP A 39 -3.39 25.22 2.58
N TYR A 40 -4.63 25.51 2.99
CA TYR A 40 -5.55 24.52 3.56
C TYR A 40 -5.89 23.39 2.59
N VAL A 41 -5.99 23.70 1.29
CA VAL A 41 -6.26 22.71 0.24
C VAL A 41 -5.05 21.81 0.04
N ALA A 42 -3.84 22.37 0.07
CA ALA A 42 -2.62 21.57 0.06
C ALA A 42 -2.55 20.63 1.28
N LEU A 43 -2.92 21.10 2.47
CA LEU A 43 -2.96 20.25 3.66
C LEU A 43 -3.97 19.11 3.53
N LEU A 44 -5.21 19.40 3.12
CA LEU A 44 -6.22 18.35 2.90
C LEU A 44 -5.77 17.37 1.83
N PHE A 45 -5.18 17.86 0.74
CA PHE A 45 -4.64 17.04 -0.33
C PHE A 45 -3.56 16.08 0.19
N TYR A 46 -2.56 16.58 0.92
CA TYR A 46 -1.50 15.73 1.48
C TYR A 46 -2.00 14.80 2.59
N ALA A 47 -2.96 15.23 3.42
CA ALA A 47 -3.57 14.38 4.45
C ALA A 47 -4.34 13.20 3.83
N VAL A 48 -5.13 13.47 2.78
CA VAL A 48 -5.85 12.43 2.04
C VAL A 48 -4.87 11.56 1.26
N ALA A 49 -3.91 12.13 0.55
CA ALA A 49 -2.89 11.38 -0.18
C ALA A 49 -2.04 10.48 0.74
N GLY A 50 -1.68 10.96 1.94
CA GLY A 50 -0.98 10.15 2.94
C GLY A 50 -1.85 9.04 3.53
N SER A 51 -3.16 9.30 3.70
CA SER A 51 -4.10 8.29 4.20
C SER A 51 -4.42 7.22 3.15
N PHE A 52 -4.56 7.62 1.89
CA PHE A 52 -4.87 6.74 0.77
C PHE A 52 -3.71 5.77 0.45
N TRP A 53 -2.50 6.14 0.85
CA TRP A 53 -1.32 5.27 0.81
C TRP A 53 -1.46 3.98 1.65
N ILE A 54 -2.40 3.89 2.59
CA ILE A 54 -2.61 2.66 3.38
C ILE A 54 -3.15 1.49 2.53
N VAL A 55 -3.87 1.79 1.43
CA VAL A 55 -4.52 0.80 0.55
C VAL A 55 -3.55 -0.28 0.04
N PRO A 56 -2.38 0.05 -0.56
CA PRO A 56 -1.39 -0.96 -0.99
C PRO A 56 -0.86 -1.84 0.16
N ILE A 57 -0.64 -1.26 1.35
CA ILE A 57 -0.21 -2.03 2.53
C ILE A 57 -1.32 -3.00 2.90
N GLY A 58 -2.57 -2.51 2.99
CA GLY A 58 -3.74 -3.32 3.30
C GLY A 58 -4.01 -4.43 2.28
N LEU A 59 -3.78 -4.17 0.98
CA LEU A 59 -3.96 -5.16 -0.10
C LEU A 59 -2.86 -6.24 -0.10
N SER A 60 -1.66 -5.90 0.39
CA SER A 60 -0.57 -6.86 0.51
C SER A 60 -0.76 -7.88 1.64
N LEU A 61 -1.44 -7.48 2.72
CA LEU A 61 -1.73 -8.33 3.87
C LEU A 61 -2.49 -9.62 3.50
N PRO A 62 -3.64 -9.60 2.79
CA PRO A 62 -4.34 -10.82 2.42
C PRO A 62 -3.56 -11.69 1.44
N TRP A 63 -2.59 -11.14 0.70
CA TRP A 63 -1.70 -11.92 -0.16
C TRP A 63 -0.60 -12.62 0.65
N MET A 64 -0.07 -11.95 1.69
CA MET A 64 0.93 -12.49 2.61
C MET A 64 0.35 -13.48 3.63
N TYR A 65 -0.87 -13.23 4.11
CA TYR A 65 -1.58 -14.06 5.10
C TYR A 65 -2.42 -15.20 4.48
N ARG A 66 -2.43 -15.34 3.14
CA ARG A 66 -3.13 -16.43 2.43
C ARG A 66 -2.42 -17.79 2.56
N GLU A 67 -2.12 -18.22 3.78
CA GLU A 67 -1.77 -19.60 4.15
C GLU A 67 -2.11 -19.84 5.63
N PRO A 68 -2.78 -20.95 5.95
CA PRO A 68 -4.08 -20.96 6.62
C PRO A 68 -3.93 -21.12 8.13
N ALA A 69 -4.44 -20.16 8.92
CA ALA A 69 -4.76 -20.41 10.33
C ALA A 69 -5.86 -21.50 10.50
N LYS A 70 -6.39 -22.04 9.40
CA LYS A 70 -7.45 -23.06 9.37
C LYS A 70 -6.97 -24.51 9.18
N ALA A 71 -5.71 -24.76 8.79
CA ALA A 71 -5.26 -26.15 8.57
C ALA A 71 -4.76 -26.85 9.84
N GLU A 72 -4.44 -26.10 10.90
CA GLU A 72 -3.96 -26.68 12.16
C GLU A 72 -5.12 -27.14 13.07
N MET A 73 -6.29 -26.52 12.98
CA MET A 73 -7.49 -26.92 13.74
C MET A 73 -8.23 -28.15 13.19
N LYS A 74 -7.82 -28.73 12.05
CA LYS A 74 -8.46 -29.94 11.47
C LYS A 74 -7.68 -31.23 11.76
N ASN A 75 -6.43 -31.16 12.22
CA ASN A 75 -5.61 -32.33 12.57
C ASN A 75 -5.62 -32.66 14.08
N ARG A 76 -6.56 -32.08 14.84
CA ARG A 76 -6.75 -32.29 16.29
C ARG A 76 -8.13 -32.88 16.66
N THR A 77 -8.86 -33.39 15.68
CA THR A 77 -10.14 -34.12 15.84
C THR A 77 -10.08 -35.38 15.00
#